data_AF-A0A7W1N288-F1
#
_entry.id   AF-A0A7W1N288-F1
#
_cell.length_a   1.000
_cell.length_b   1.000
_cell.length_c   1.000
_cell.angle_alpha   90.00
_cell.angle_beta   90.00
_cell.angle_gamma   90.00
#
_symmetry.space_group_name_H-M   'P 1'
#
loop_
_entity.id
_entity.type
_entity.pdbx_description
1 polymer ?
#
loop_
_entity_poly.entity_id
_entity_poly.type
_entity_poly.pdbx_seq_one_letter_code
_entity_poly.pdbx_strand_id
1 'polypeptide(L)'
;MRPDEARPRLAALGFRAADVETLAGHFLDAERRGQKGHGLSRIEWLETWDDLPTAAFPRRELATDGYELWDGDGALGYLTLAAVAAAQIEVPPEHARVVVCTRTFPTGALGYWARQLAGAGLVALITATSPRRLASPQGGPELAGTNPIAIAVPSSDGRPIVADVSMGAVTYGAVLAGEASREELVPFGGELAHKSFALAVGLHLIVDALTPHDGFGAVLVVARPEADPVPGLRALAAGVRLPGDSHSQRS
;
A
#
# COMPACT_ATOMS: atom_id res chain seq x y z
N MET A 1 12.33 -2.99 19.58
CA MET A 1 11.77 -4.35 19.59
C MET A 1 12.60 -5.31 18.75
N ARG A 2 12.71 -6.60 19.11
CA ARG A 2 13.33 -7.64 18.27
C ARG A 2 12.29 -8.35 17.38
N PRO A 3 12.66 -8.85 16.18
CA PRO A 3 11.73 -9.52 15.26
C PRO A 3 10.94 -10.71 15.84
N ASP A 4 11.54 -11.47 16.76
CA ASP A 4 10.92 -12.62 17.45
C ASP A 4 9.82 -12.22 18.43
N GLU A 5 9.81 -10.95 18.88
CA GLU A 5 8.80 -10.42 19.80
C GLU A 5 7.52 -9.95 19.09
N ALA A 6 7.54 -9.85 17.75
CA ALA A 6 6.43 -9.27 16.98
C ALA A 6 5.12 -10.06 17.13
N ARG A 7 5.16 -11.38 16.91
CA ARG A 7 3.96 -12.23 16.97
C ARG A 7 3.38 -12.34 18.38
N PRO A 8 4.18 -12.60 19.45
CA PRO A 8 3.66 -12.65 20.81
C PRO A 8 2.99 -11.35 21.25
N ARG A 9 3.55 -10.19 20.89
CA ARG A 9 2.97 -8.88 21.25
C ARG A 9 1.66 -8.61 20.52
N LEU A 10 1.59 -8.92 19.23
CA LEU A 10 0.34 -8.84 18.47
C LEU A 10 -0.74 -9.78 19.02
N ALA A 11 -0.38 -10.99 19.44
CA ALA A 11 -1.31 -11.90 20.09
C ALA A 11 -1.81 -11.34 21.44
N ALA A 12 -0.93 -10.70 22.21
CA ALA A 12 -1.29 -10.08 23.49
C ALA A 12 -2.26 -8.89 23.34
N LEU A 13 -2.27 -8.23 22.18
CA LEU A 13 -3.28 -7.21 21.83
C LEU A 13 -4.67 -7.81 21.56
N GLY A 14 -4.80 -9.12 21.45
CA GLY A 14 -6.08 -9.81 21.22
C GLY A 14 -6.42 -10.10 19.76
N PHE A 15 -5.47 -9.91 18.83
CA PHE A 15 -5.66 -10.28 17.43
C PHE A 15 -5.80 -11.80 17.26
N ARG A 16 -6.62 -12.22 16.29
CA ARG A 16 -6.76 -13.64 15.92
C ARG A 16 -5.45 -14.14 15.31
N ALA A 17 -5.18 -15.44 15.41
CA ALA A 17 -3.93 -16.03 14.91
C ALA A 17 -3.61 -15.67 13.44
N ALA A 18 -4.61 -15.68 12.56
CA ALA A 18 -4.43 -15.28 11.15
C ALA A 18 -4.08 -13.79 10.99
N ASP A 19 -4.66 -12.92 11.80
CA ASP A 19 -4.37 -11.48 11.78
C ASP A 19 -2.98 -11.20 12.34
N VAL A 20 -2.56 -11.93 13.37
CA VAL A 20 -1.20 -11.88 13.93
C VAL A 20 -0.17 -12.20 12.83
N GLU A 21 -0.37 -13.27 12.07
CA GLU A 21 0.55 -13.62 10.97
C GLU A 21 0.54 -12.56 9.86
N THR A 22 -0.63 -12.03 9.52
CA THR A 22 -0.77 -10.97 8.51
C THR A 22 -0.02 -9.70 8.91
N LEU A 23 -0.27 -9.20 10.13
CA LEU A 23 0.36 -7.99 10.67
C LEU A 23 1.86 -8.19 10.87
N ALA A 24 2.28 -9.32 11.46
CA ALA A 24 3.69 -9.63 11.65
C ALA A 24 4.42 -9.75 10.30
N GLY A 25 3.80 -10.39 9.31
CA GLY A 25 4.35 -10.51 7.95
C GLY A 25 4.61 -9.14 7.33
N HIS A 26 3.64 -8.24 7.42
CA HIS A 26 3.76 -6.85 6.92
C HIS A 26 4.88 -6.09 7.64
N PHE A 27 4.87 -6.06 8.97
CA PHE A 27 5.86 -5.30 9.75
C PHE A 27 7.28 -5.84 9.58
N LEU A 28 7.45 -7.17 9.59
CA LEU A 28 8.76 -7.78 9.37
C LEU A 28 9.27 -7.57 7.94
N ASP A 29 8.39 -7.46 6.94
CA ASP A 29 8.80 -7.10 5.58
C ASP A 29 9.26 -5.64 5.48
N ALA A 30 8.56 -4.72 6.15
CA ALA A 30 8.96 -3.33 6.22
C ALA A 30 10.34 -3.19 6.89
N GLU A 31 10.61 -3.91 7.99
CA GLU A 31 11.94 -3.96 8.62
C GLU A 31 13.03 -4.43 7.66
N ARG A 32 12.81 -5.56 6.96
CA ARG A 32 13.78 -6.11 5.99
C ARG A 32 14.10 -5.14 4.85
N ARG A 33 13.18 -4.22 4.56
CA ARG A 33 13.31 -3.19 3.52
C ARG A 33 13.81 -1.86 4.04
N GLY A 34 14.18 -1.77 5.32
CA GLY A 34 14.63 -0.53 5.96
C GLY A 34 13.51 0.50 6.17
N GLN A 35 12.24 0.14 5.99
CA GLN A 35 11.08 1.00 6.22
C GLN A 35 10.62 0.90 7.69
N LYS A 36 11.52 1.19 8.63
CA LYS A 36 11.30 0.99 10.07
C LYS A 36 10.09 1.73 10.64
N GLY A 37 9.77 2.91 10.11
CA GLY A 37 8.53 3.65 10.40
C GLY A 37 7.23 2.92 9.99
N HIS A 38 7.31 1.85 9.21
CA HIS A 38 6.20 0.94 8.88
C HIS A 38 6.42 -0.47 9.44
N GLY A 39 7.50 -0.72 10.18
CA GLY A 39 7.88 -2.00 10.74
C GLY A 39 7.45 -2.17 12.20
N LEU A 40 8.34 -2.68 13.04
CA LEU A 40 8.04 -3.07 14.42
C LEU A 40 7.60 -1.89 15.32
N SER A 41 8.01 -0.68 14.98
CA SER A 41 7.52 0.56 15.64
C SER A 41 6.00 0.68 15.61
N ARG A 42 5.33 0.05 14.64
CA ARG A 42 3.86 0.03 14.55
C ARG A 42 3.19 -0.82 15.60
N ILE A 43 3.85 -1.86 16.11
CA ILE A 43 3.30 -2.66 17.20
C ILE A 43 3.26 -1.81 18.47
N GLU A 44 4.35 -1.10 18.77
CA GLU A 44 4.43 -0.19 19.92
C GLU A 44 3.38 0.93 19.83
N TRP A 45 3.14 1.45 18.62
CA TRP A 45 2.08 2.43 18.39
C TRP A 45 0.65 1.85 18.52
N LEU A 46 0.41 0.61 18.10
CA LEU A 46 -0.89 -0.05 18.29
C LEU A 46 -1.18 -0.35 19.76
N GLU A 47 -0.15 -0.59 20.57
CA GLU A 47 -0.29 -0.77 22.02
C GLU A 47 -0.72 0.50 22.75
N THR A 48 -0.62 1.68 22.13
CA THR A 48 -1.11 2.94 22.71
C THR A 48 -2.60 3.18 22.43
N TRP A 49 -3.31 2.25 21.80
CA TRP A 49 -4.71 2.40 21.45
C TRP A 49 -5.60 1.72 22.49
N ASP A 50 -6.50 2.47 23.11
CA ASP A 50 -7.39 1.95 24.16
C ASP A 50 -8.44 0.97 23.60
N ASP A 51 -9.07 1.29 22.47
CA ASP A 51 -10.15 0.50 21.84
C ASP A 51 -9.70 -0.10 20.50
N LEU A 52 -8.64 -0.91 20.52
CA LEU A 52 -8.12 -1.53 19.30
C LEU A 52 -9.09 -2.60 18.76
N PRO A 53 -9.60 -2.48 17.51
CA PRO A 53 -10.66 -3.34 16.98
C PRO A 53 -10.12 -4.69 16.48
N THR A 54 -9.65 -5.54 17.40
CA THR A 54 -8.93 -6.79 17.10
C THR A 54 -9.82 -7.94 16.60
N ALA A 55 -11.14 -7.82 16.77
CA ALA A 55 -12.13 -8.78 16.29
C ALA A 55 -12.83 -8.33 14.99
N ALA A 56 -12.58 -7.12 14.50
CA ALA A 56 -13.22 -6.58 13.31
C ALA A 56 -12.70 -7.28 12.03
N PHE A 57 -13.57 -7.43 11.03
CA PHE A 57 -13.23 -8.13 9.80
C PHE A 57 -13.80 -7.41 8.56
N PRO A 58 -12.97 -7.15 7.54
CA PRO A 58 -13.41 -6.49 6.32
C PRO A 58 -14.43 -7.33 5.54
N ARG A 59 -15.36 -6.67 4.85
CA ARG A 59 -16.43 -7.31 4.08
C ARG A 59 -16.45 -6.79 2.67
N ARG A 60 -16.74 -7.68 1.71
CA ARG A 60 -17.03 -7.29 0.33
C ARG A 60 -18.52 -7.00 0.21
N GLU A 61 -18.85 -5.72 0.07
CA GLU A 61 -20.23 -5.22 0.01
C GLU A 61 -20.81 -5.32 -1.42
N LEU A 62 -19.97 -5.10 -2.44
CA LEU A 62 -20.38 -5.20 -3.83
C LEU A 62 -19.29 -5.91 -4.65
N ALA A 63 -19.72 -6.78 -5.56
CA ALA A 63 -18.87 -7.38 -6.57
C ALA A 63 -19.63 -7.45 -7.90
N THR A 64 -19.14 -6.74 -8.90
CA THR A 64 -19.60 -6.81 -10.29
C THR A 64 -18.42 -7.14 -11.19
N ASP A 65 -18.69 -7.34 -12.48
CA ASP A 65 -17.59 -7.37 -13.43
C ASP A 65 -16.84 -6.03 -13.42
N GLY A 66 -15.51 -6.09 -13.39
CA GLY A 66 -14.62 -4.92 -13.33
C GLY A 66 -14.65 -4.06 -12.07
N TYR A 67 -15.50 -4.31 -11.06
CA TYR A 67 -15.59 -3.47 -9.86
C TYR A 67 -15.91 -4.23 -8.58
N GLU A 68 -15.26 -3.87 -7.48
CA GLU A 68 -15.59 -4.32 -6.13
C GLU A 68 -15.59 -3.16 -5.12
N LEU A 69 -16.53 -3.20 -4.17
CA LEU A 69 -16.54 -2.33 -2.99
C LEU A 69 -16.34 -3.20 -1.74
N TRP A 70 -15.34 -2.81 -0.95
CA TRP A 70 -15.01 -3.39 0.34
C TRP A 70 -15.20 -2.38 1.45
N ASP A 71 -15.71 -2.85 2.57
CA ASP A 71 -15.79 -2.09 3.80
C ASP A 71 -14.84 -2.70 4.83
N GLY A 72 -13.95 -1.90 5.42
CA GLY A 72 -13.03 -2.35 6.47
C GLY A 72 -13.73 -2.81 7.75
N ASP A 73 -14.99 -2.40 7.99
CA ASP A 73 -15.78 -2.77 9.18
C ASP A 73 -15.09 -2.51 10.52
N GLY A 74 -14.27 -1.45 10.57
CA GLY A 74 -13.46 -1.10 11.73
C GLY A 74 -12.16 -1.90 11.87
N ALA A 75 -11.90 -2.91 11.01
CA ALA A 75 -10.62 -3.59 11.00
C ALA A 75 -9.49 -2.62 10.63
N LEU A 76 -8.28 -2.91 11.11
CA LEU A 76 -7.11 -2.17 10.67
C LEU A 76 -6.97 -2.29 9.15
N GLY A 77 -6.62 -1.19 8.48
CA GLY A 77 -6.45 -1.17 7.02
C GLY A 77 -5.44 -2.19 6.48
N TYR A 78 -4.46 -2.64 7.28
CA TYR A 78 -3.60 -3.77 6.96
C TYR A 78 -4.40 -5.04 6.65
N LEU A 79 -5.39 -5.36 7.49
CA LEU A 79 -6.22 -6.55 7.38
C LEU A 79 -7.22 -6.40 6.22
N THR A 80 -7.74 -5.20 6.00
CA THR A 80 -8.58 -4.90 4.83
C THR A 80 -7.82 -5.13 3.52
N LEU A 81 -6.60 -4.57 3.39
CA LEU A 81 -5.79 -4.76 2.20
C LEU A 81 -5.29 -6.20 2.04
N ALA A 82 -5.08 -6.94 3.14
CA ALA A 82 -4.77 -8.36 3.10
C ALA A 82 -5.94 -9.18 2.52
N ALA A 83 -7.16 -8.95 3.01
CA ALA A 83 -8.35 -9.64 2.53
C ALA A 83 -8.63 -9.32 1.05
N VAL A 84 -8.49 -8.05 0.65
CA VAL A 84 -8.61 -7.63 -0.75
C VAL A 84 -7.57 -8.32 -1.61
N ALA A 85 -6.29 -8.27 -1.23
CA ALA A 85 -5.22 -8.90 -2.01
C ALA A 85 -5.43 -10.41 -2.16
N ALA A 86 -5.81 -11.11 -1.09
CA ALA A 86 -6.12 -12.53 -1.12
C ALA A 86 -7.28 -12.83 -2.09
N ALA A 87 -8.36 -12.06 -2.03
CA ALA A 87 -9.51 -12.23 -2.92
C ALA A 87 -9.16 -12.00 -4.40
N GLN A 88 -8.29 -11.03 -4.70
CA GLN A 88 -7.83 -10.78 -6.07
C GLN A 88 -6.89 -11.88 -6.59
N ILE A 89 -6.13 -12.53 -5.70
CA ILE A 89 -5.26 -13.65 -6.07
C ILE A 89 -6.09 -14.92 -6.28
N GLU A 90 -7.07 -15.17 -5.41
CA GLU A 90 -7.95 -16.35 -5.48
C GLU A 90 -8.88 -16.29 -6.71
N VAL A 91 -9.48 -15.13 -6.96
CA VAL A 91 -10.39 -14.91 -8.09
C VAL A 91 -9.96 -13.64 -8.84
N PRO A 92 -8.89 -13.74 -9.67
CA PRO A 92 -8.39 -12.58 -10.38
C PRO A 92 -9.39 -12.11 -11.45
N PRO A 93 -9.41 -10.81 -11.81
CA PRO A 93 -10.32 -10.29 -12.83
C PRO A 93 -10.03 -10.91 -14.19
N GLU A 94 -11.01 -11.00 -15.10
CA GLU A 94 -10.78 -11.45 -16.47
C GLU A 94 -9.77 -10.54 -17.19
N HIS A 95 -10.04 -9.23 -17.22
CA HIS A 95 -9.15 -8.22 -17.77
C HIS A 95 -8.57 -7.30 -16.67
N ALA A 96 -9.45 -6.53 -16.01
CA ALA A 96 -9.09 -5.58 -14.97
C ALA A 96 -10.24 -5.41 -13.97
N ARG A 97 -9.91 -4.94 -12.76
CA ARG A 97 -10.88 -4.59 -11.73
C ARG A 97 -10.41 -3.40 -10.91
N VAL A 98 -11.34 -2.48 -10.67
CA VAL A 98 -11.19 -1.40 -9.68
C VAL A 98 -11.77 -1.90 -8.36
N VAL A 99 -10.96 -1.88 -7.30
CA VAL A 99 -11.38 -2.25 -5.95
C VAL A 99 -11.33 -1.01 -5.07
N VAL A 100 -12.46 -0.65 -4.48
CA VAL A 100 -12.58 0.49 -3.57
C VAL A 100 -12.74 -0.03 -2.15
N CYS A 101 -11.99 0.51 -1.20
CA CYS A 101 -12.04 0.13 0.22
C CYS A 101 -12.44 1.35 1.06
N THR A 102 -13.51 1.26 1.83
CA THR A 102 -13.92 2.27 2.83
C THR A 102 -13.46 1.86 4.23
N ARG A 103 -13.48 2.82 5.18
CA ARG A 103 -13.07 2.59 6.59
C ARG A 103 -11.73 1.86 6.70
N THR A 104 -10.76 2.25 5.87
CA THR A 104 -9.51 1.53 5.64
C THR A 104 -8.32 2.39 6.06
N PHE A 105 -7.93 2.25 7.33
CA PHE A 105 -6.73 2.89 7.88
C PHE A 105 -6.29 2.13 9.14
N PRO A 106 -5.00 2.15 9.48
CA PRO A 106 -3.85 2.46 8.62
C PRO A 106 -3.51 1.30 7.67
N THR A 107 -2.86 1.59 6.54
CA THR A 107 -2.60 0.61 5.45
C THR A 107 -1.15 0.12 5.39
N GLY A 108 -0.22 0.76 6.11
CA GLY A 108 1.19 0.41 6.08
C GLY A 108 1.90 0.79 4.79
N ALA A 109 2.97 0.06 4.47
CA ALA A 109 3.66 0.14 3.19
C ALA A 109 2.81 -0.57 2.11
N LEU A 110 2.30 0.18 1.13
CA LEU A 110 1.42 -0.34 0.09
C LEU A 110 2.14 -1.32 -0.84
N GLY A 111 3.45 -1.14 -1.02
CA GLY A 111 4.28 -2.02 -1.82
C GLY A 111 4.27 -3.46 -1.33
N TYR A 112 3.98 -3.73 -0.04
CA TYR A 112 3.82 -5.10 0.47
C TYR A 112 2.67 -5.84 -0.23
N TRP A 113 1.51 -5.20 -0.31
CA TRP A 113 0.32 -5.74 -0.97
C TRP A 113 0.51 -5.80 -2.48
N ALA A 114 1.08 -4.74 -3.07
CA ALA A 114 1.36 -4.68 -4.51
C ALA A 114 2.32 -5.81 -4.96
N ARG A 115 3.34 -6.13 -4.14
CA ARG A 115 4.25 -7.27 -4.39
C ARG A 115 3.54 -8.62 -4.39
N GLN A 116 2.60 -8.83 -3.48
CA GLN A 116 1.86 -10.10 -3.44
C GLN A 116 1.00 -10.29 -4.69
N LEU A 117 0.29 -9.24 -5.10
CA LEU A 117 -0.49 -9.23 -6.35
C LEU A 117 0.40 -9.51 -7.57
N ALA A 118 1.54 -8.83 -7.69
CA ALA A 118 2.48 -9.04 -8.78
C ALA A 118 3.18 -10.41 -8.73
N GLY A 119 3.43 -10.96 -7.54
CA GLY A 119 3.90 -12.33 -7.37
C GLY A 119 2.90 -13.38 -7.88
N ALA A 120 1.61 -13.06 -7.85
CA ALA A 120 0.53 -13.87 -8.42
C ALA A 120 0.27 -13.59 -9.91
N GLY A 121 1.13 -12.82 -10.58
CA GLY A 121 1.01 -12.52 -12.01
C GLY A 121 0.09 -11.34 -12.35
N LEU A 122 -0.35 -10.54 -11.37
CA LEU A 122 -1.22 -9.39 -11.58
C LEU A 122 -0.44 -8.08 -11.64
N VAL A 123 -0.81 -7.19 -12.55
CA VAL A 123 -0.40 -5.77 -12.43
C VAL A 123 -1.26 -5.12 -11.36
N ALA A 124 -0.66 -4.33 -10.48
CA ALA A 124 -1.36 -3.65 -9.40
C ALA A 124 -0.97 -2.17 -9.31
N LEU A 125 -1.96 -1.31 -9.13
CA LEU A 125 -1.81 0.07 -8.66
C LEU A 125 -2.63 0.21 -7.38
N ILE A 126 -2.04 0.78 -6.32
CA ILE A 126 -2.68 0.93 -5.01
C ILE A 126 -2.43 2.36 -4.53
N THR A 127 -3.48 3.04 -4.09
CA THR A 127 -3.39 4.31 -3.34
C THR A 127 -4.25 4.24 -2.09
N ALA A 128 -3.91 5.02 -1.07
CA ALA A 128 -4.68 5.12 0.17
C ALA A 128 -4.62 6.51 0.77
N THR A 129 -5.68 6.91 1.47
CA THR A 129 -5.71 8.17 2.21
C THR A 129 -5.17 8.01 3.63
N SER A 130 -4.74 9.12 4.22
CA SER A 130 -4.19 9.18 5.57
C SER A 130 -4.53 10.51 6.23
N PRO A 131 -4.40 10.64 7.57
CA PRO A 131 -4.60 11.91 8.26
C PRO A 131 -3.82 13.04 7.61
N ARG A 132 -4.40 14.25 7.60
CA ARG A 132 -3.75 15.45 7.07
C ARG A 132 -2.47 15.70 7.84
N ARG A 133 -1.37 15.79 7.10
CA ARG A 133 0.00 15.91 7.62
C ARG A 133 0.90 16.79 6.77
N LEU A 134 0.50 17.06 5.52
CA LEU A 134 1.25 17.87 4.57
C LEU A 134 0.58 19.24 4.41
N ALA A 135 1.35 20.29 4.65
CA ALA A 135 1.00 21.66 4.28
C ALA A 135 1.41 21.95 2.83
N SER A 136 0.88 23.05 2.28
CA SER A 136 1.40 23.59 1.01
C SER A 136 2.90 23.89 1.16
N PRO A 137 3.72 23.76 0.10
CA PRO A 137 5.11 24.21 0.12
C PRO A 137 5.29 25.70 0.43
N GLN A 138 4.24 26.52 0.27
CA GLN A 138 4.25 27.93 0.71
C GLN A 138 3.95 28.13 2.21
N GLY A 139 3.78 27.04 2.97
CA GLY A 139 3.36 27.05 4.36
C GLY A 139 1.84 27.06 4.52
N GLY A 140 1.39 27.16 5.77
CA GLY A 140 -0.03 27.13 6.15
C GLY A 140 -0.45 25.84 6.87
N PRO A 141 -1.76 25.60 7.02
CA PRO A 141 -2.26 24.40 7.71
C PRO A 141 -1.96 23.12 6.92
N GLU A 142 -2.04 21.98 7.60
CA GLU A 142 -1.96 20.67 6.96
C GLU A 142 -3.26 20.37 6.21
N LEU A 143 -3.15 20.16 4.90
CA LEU A 143 -4.29 20.06 3.99
C LEU A 143 -4.47 18.65 3.42
N ALA A 144 -3.38 17.90 3.24
CA ALA A 144 -3.40 16.57 2.65
C ALA A 144 -2.67 15.55 3.53
N GLY A 145 -3.05 14.29 3.43
CA GLY A 145 -2.23 13.21 3.98
C GLY A 145 -0.96 12.98 3.15
N THR A 146 -0.10 12.08 3.59
CA THR A 146 1.07 11.64 2.80
C THR A 146 0.70 10.74 1.63
N ASN A 147 -0.58 10.35 1.55
CA ASN A 147 -1.26 9.58 0.51
C ASN A 147 -0.32 8.90 -0.51
N PRO A 148 0.13 7.67 -0.22
CA PRO A 148 1.09 6.98 -1.07
C PRO A 148 0.45 6.43 -2.35
N ILE A 149 1.29 6.19 -3.36
CA ILE A 149 0.96 5.38 -4.53
C ILE A 149 1.98 4.25 -4.68
N ALA A 150 1.49 3.03 -4.83
CA ALA A 150 2.30 1.88 -5.18
C ALA A 150 1.88 1.29 -6.52
N ILE A 151 2.86 0.94 -7.35
CA ILE A 151 2.67 0.26 -8.63
C ILE A 151 3.55 -1.00 -8.60
N ALA A 152 2.97 -2.14 -8.96
CA ALA A 152 3.71 -3.39 -9.10
C ALA A 152 3.40 -4.07 -10.43
N VAL A 153 4.45 -4.57 -11.07
CA VAL A 153 4.40 -5.27 -12.36
C VAL A 153 5.09 -6.63 -12.22
N PRO A 154 4.46 -7.74 -12.65
CA PRO A 154 5.09 -9.05 -12.65
C PRO A 154 6.31 -9.07 -13.57
N SER A 155 7.25 -9.97 -13.28
CA SER A 155 8.49 -10.15 -14.05
C SER A 155 8.67 -11.63 -14.36
N SER A 156 9.14 -11.97 -15.57
CA SER A 156 9.42 -13.37 -15.95
C SER A 156 10.55 -14.03 -15.17
N ASP A 157 11.43 -13.25 -14.53
CA ASP A 157 12.43 -13.78 -13.59
C ASP A 157 11.89 -13.99 -12.16
N GLY A 158 10.56 -13.89 -11.99
CA GLY A 158 9.84 -14.11 -10.74
C GLY A 158 9.96 -12.97 -9.72
N ARG A 159 10.73 -11.90 -10.01
CA ARG A 159 10.94 -10.78 -9.10
C ARG A 159 10.15 -9.55 -9.57
N PRO A 160 9.00 -9.23 -8.96
CA PRO A 160 8.17 -8.13 -9.42
C PRO A 160 8.89 -6.78 -9.28
N ILE A 161 8.63 -5.88 -10.23
CA ILE A 161 9.08 -4.50 -10.16
C ILE A 161 8.05 -3.73 -9.37
N VAL A 162 8.48 -3.06 -8.30
CA VAL A 162 7.58 -2.32 -7.42
C VAL A 162 8.13 -0.92 -7.16
N ALA A 163 7.31 0.09 -7.44
CA ALA A 163 7.47 1.45 -6.94
C ALA A 163 6.46 1.67 -5.83
N ASP A 164 6.87 2.21 -4.69
CA ASP A 164 6.01 2.54 -3.54
C ASP A 164 6.48 3.87 -2.97
N VAL A 165 5.70 4.93 -3.19
CA VAL A 165 6.11 6.31 -2.94
C VAL A 165 5.06 7.04 -2.10
N SER A 166 5.51 7.61 -0.99
CA SER A 166 4.77 8.58 -0.20
C SER A 166 4.93 9.98 -0.79
N MET A 167 3.91 10.82 -0.70
CA MET A 167 3.99 12.23 -1.10
C MET A 167 4.73 13.11 -0.07
N GLY A 168 4.97 12.60 1.13
CA GLY A 168 5.87 13.21 2.12
C GLY A 168 7.33 12.82 1.91
N ALA A 169 8.26 13.75 2.18
CA ALA A 169 9.71 13.56 2.14
C ALA A 169 10.20 12.54 3.17
N VAL A 170 9.53 12.51 4.33
CA VAL A 170 9.62 11.43 5.31
C VAL A 170 8.23 10.83 5.52
N THR A 171 8.16 9.69 6.21
CA THR A 171 6.88 9.10 6.58
C THR A 171 6.48 9.57 7.98
N TYR A 172 5.19 9.65 8.28
CA TYR A 172 4.75 9.86 9.67
C TYR A 172 5.19 8.72 10.59
N GLY A 173 5.47 7.55 10.04
CA GLY A 173 6.10 6.46 10.76
C GLY A 173 7.49 6.77 11.27
N ALA A 174 8.32 7.40 10.43
CA ALA A 174 9.64 7.87 10.84
C ALA A 174 9.53 8.92 11.96
N VAL A 175 8.52 9.79 11.90
CA VAL A 175 8.25 10.76 12.97
C VAL A 175 7.88 10.07 14.29
N LEU A 176 6.97 9.09 14.25
CA LEU A 176 6.60 8.32 15.44
C LEU A 176 7.76 7.47 16.00
N ALA A 177 8.64 6.98 15.13
CA ALA A 177 9.82 6.22 15.51
C ALA A 177 10.99 7.11 16.00
N GLY A 178 10.85 8.45 15.96
CA GLY A 178 11.91 9.39 16.32
C GLY A 178 13.07 9.44 15.31
N GLU A 179 12.88 8.93 14.10
CA GLU A 179 13.85 8.93 13.01
C GLU A 179 13.79 10.22 12.16
N ALA A 180 12.72 11.01 12.30
CA ALA A 180 12.53 12.31 11.65
C ALA A 180 11.73 13.25 12.55
N SER A 181 11.88 14.56 12.36
CA SER A 181 11.10 15.59 13.04
C SER A 181 9.77 15.85 12.33
N ARG A 182 8.84 16.54 13.01
CA ARG A 182 7.56 16.91 12.39
C ARG A 182 7.73 17.93 11.26
N GLU A 183 8.73 18.79 11.38
CA GLU A 183 9.11 19.81 10.40
C GLU A 183 9.68 19.21 9.12
N GLU A 184 10.26 18.00 9.19
CA GLU A 184 10.74 17.25 8.02
C GLU A 184 9.59 16.59 7.25
N LEU A 185 8.38 16.50 7.82
CA LEU A 185 7.20 15.93 7.18
C LEU A 185 6.52 16.92 6.23
N VAL A 186 7.24 17.24 5.15
CA VAL A 186 6.82 18.14 4.06
C VAL A 186 6.66 17.36 2.76
N PRO A 187 6.00 17.91 1.72
CA PRO A 187 5.95 17.25 0.42
C PRO A 187 7.36 17.03 -0.17
N PHE A 188 7.63 15.86 -0.75
CA PHE A 188 8.96 15.57 -1.30
C PHE A 188 9.26 16.38 -2.58
N GLY A 189 10.53 16.48 -2.98
CA GLY A 189 10.92 16.99 -4.30
C GLY A 189 11.51 18.40 -4.32
N GLY A 190 11.84 18.98 -3.17
CA GLY A 190 12.53 20.27 -3.07
C GLY A 190 11.78 21.39 -3.79
N GLU A 191 12.41 22.05 -4.76
CA GLU A 191 11.77 23.09 -5.58
C GLU A 191 10.49 22.61 -6.32
N LEU A 192 10.40 21.31 -6.57
CA LEU A 192 9.23 20.67 -7.21
C LEU A 192 8.20 20.13 -6.22
N ALA A 193 8.32 20.44 -4.92
CA ALA A 193 7.40 19.96 -3.87
C ALA A 193 5.92 20.28 -4.13
N HIS A 194 5.63 21.33 -4.90
CA HIS A 194 4.27 21.66 -5.33
C HIS A 194 3.61 20.53 -6.15
N LYS A 195 4.39 19.74 -6.90
CA LYS A 195 3.88 18.59 -7.66
C LYS A 195 3.51 17.45 -6.73
N SER A 196 4.36 17.12 -5.76
CA SER A 196 4.10 16.08 -4.77
C SER A 196 2.91 16.44 -3.87
N PHE A 197 2.79 17.71 -3.48
CA PHE A 197 1.60 18.22 -2.79
C PHE A 197 0.34 18.09 -3.65
N ALA A 198 0.39 18.50 -4.92
CA ALA A 198 -0.73 18.35 -5.85
C ALA A 198 -1.11 16.88 -6.06
N LEU A 199 -0.14 15.96 -6.12
CA LEU A 199 -0.38 14.51 -6.16
C LEU A 199 -1.03 14.01 -4.88
N ALA A 200 -0.59 14.46 -3.70
CA ALA A 200 -1.22 14.08 -2.43
C ALA A 200 -2.70 14.46 -2.39
N VAL A 201 -3.04 15.67 -2.85
CA VAL A 201 -4.42 16.15 -3.00
C VAL A 201 -5.16 15.35 -4.07
N GLY A 202 -4.58 15.15 -5.24
CA GLY A 202 -5.19 14.40 -6.34
C GLY A 202 -5.52 12.95 -5.97
N LEU A 203 -4.59 12.26 -5.30
CA LEU A 203 -4.82 10.90 -4.78
C LEU A 203 -5.92 10.86 -3.72
N HIS A 204 -6.03 11.90 -2.89
CA HIS A 204 -7.15 12.04 -1.95
C HIS A 204 -8.47 12.13 -2.71
N LEU A 205 -8.56 13.05 -3.68
CA LEU A 205 -9.76 13.26 -4.49
C LEU A 205 -10.17 12.02 -5.28
N ILE A 206 -9.21 11.22 -5.77
CA ILE A 206 -9.50 9.94 -6.44
C ILE A 206 -10.17 8.96 -5.47
N VAL A 207 -9.66 8.84 -4.24
CA VAL A 207 -10.25 7.95 -3.25
C VAL A 207 -11.64 8.45 -2.87
N ASP A 208 -11.77 9.73 -2.52
CA ASP A 208 -13.04 10.34 -2.11
C ASP A 208 -14.12 10.26 -3.20
N ALA A 209 -13.74 10.42 -4.47
CA ALA A 209 -14.67 10.34 -5.60
C ALA A 209 -15.23 8.92 -5.82
N LEU A 210 -14.56 7.90 -5.29
CA LEU A 210 -14.92 6.50 -5.47
C LEU A 210 -15.52 5.88 -4.19
N THR A 211 -15.24 6.43 -3.02
CA THR A 211 -15.81 5.96 -1.75
C THR A 211 -17.18 6.58 -1.49
N PRO A 212 -18.21 5.79 -1.10
CA PRO A 212 -19.56 6.30 -0.85
C PRO A 212 -19.70 7.13 0.44
N HIS A 213 -18.70 7.12 1.32
CA HIS A 213 -18.75 7.75 2.64
C HIS A 213 -17.44 8.44 2.98
N ASP A 214 -17.53 9.51 3.78
CA ASP A 214 -16.37 10.19 4.33
C ASP A 214 -15.55 9.24 5.23
N GLY A 215 -14.22 9.38 5.16
CA GLY A 215 -13.30 8.62 6.00
C GLY A 215 -12.01 8.29 5.27
N PHE A 216 -11.21 7.42 5.89
CA PHE A 216 -10.03 6.89 5.21
C PHE A 216 -10.40 5.71 4.31
N GLY A 217 -9.79 5.67 3.14
CA GLY A 217 -10.05 4.66 2.13
C GLY A 217 -8.82 4.30 1.33
N ALA A 218 -8.97 3.26 0.51
CA ALA A 218 -7.96 2.84 -0.44
C ALA A 218 -8.61 2.48 -1.78
N VAL A 219 -7.87 2.67 -2.86
CA VAL A 219 -8.28 2.28 -4.20
C VAL A 219 -7.17 1.43 -4.81
N LEU A 220 -7.57 0.29 -5.38
CA LEU A 220 -6.71 -0.60 -6.12
C LEU A 220 -7.21 -0.74 -7.55
N VAL A 221 -6.29 -0.76 -8.50
CA VAL A 221 -6.54 -1.27 -9.84
C VAL A 221 -5.70 -2.51 -10.00
N VAL A 222 -6.34 -3.65 -10.25
CA VAL A 222 -5.69 -4.92 -10.52
C VAL A 222 -6.02 -5.38 -11.93
N ALA A 223 -5.04 -5.88 -12.67
CA ALA A 223 -5.24 -6.33 -14.04
C ALA A 223 -4.42 -7.59 -14.34
N ARG A 224 -4.96 -8.45 -15.20
CA ARG A 224 -4.21 -9.56 -15.79
C ARG A 224 -3.48 -9.06 -17.04
N PRO A 225 -2.15 -9.09 -17.08
CA PRO A 225 -1.44 -8.86 -18.32
C PRO A 225 -1.63 -10.09 -19.23
N GLU A 226 -2.52 -10.00 -20.22
CA GLU A 226 -2.83 -11.13 -21.13
C GLU A 226 -1.70 -11.48 -22.11
N ALA A 227 -0.71 -10.60 -22.25
CA ALA A 227 0.49 -10.81 -23.04
C ALA A 227 1.65 -10.03 -22.41
N ASP A 228 2.86 -10.27 -22.92
CA ASP A 228 3.95 -9.32 -22.79
C ASP A 228 3.40 -7.89 -23.00
N PRO A 229 3.39 -7.01 -21.98
CA PRO A 229 2.63 -5.77 -22.05
C PRO A 229 3.22 -4.75 -23.03
N VAL A 230 4.38 -5.07 -23.62
CA VAL A 230 5.11 -4.13 -24.47
C VAL A 230 5.89 -4.81 -25.62
N PRO A 231 5.27 -5.62 -26.50
CA PRO A 231 5.98 -6.32 -27.58
C PRO A 231 6.67 -5.35 -28.54
N GLY A 232 6.05 -4.18 -28.75
CA GLY A 232 6.66 -3.06 -29.47
C GLY A 232 7.88 -2.47 -28.76
N LEU A 233 7.86 -2.34 -27.44
CA LEU A 233 9.04 -1.90 -26.69
C LEU A 233 10.14 -2.96 -26.72
N ARG A 234 9.81 -4.27 -26.71
CA ARG A 234 10.79 -5.35 -26.87
C ARG A 234 11.43 -5.33 -28.25
N ALA A 235 10.64 -5.13 -29.29
CA ALA A 235 11.14 -4.95 -30.65
C ALA A 235 12.04 -3.70 -30.75
N LEU A 236 11.64 -2.59 -30.13
CA LEU A 236 12.43 -1.35 -30.06
C LEU A 236 13.68 -1.47 -29.18
N ALA A 237 13.64 -2.31 -28.16
CA ALA A 237 14.76 -2.54 -27.24
C ALA A 237 15.92 -3.26 -27.93
N ALA A 238 15.72 -3.85 -29.11
CA ALA A 238 16.78 -4.39 -29.96
C ALA A 238 17.77 -5.32 -29.20
N GLY A 239 17.26 -6.16 -28.30
CA GLY A 239 18.07 -7.08 -27.47
C GLY A 239 18.58 -6.48 -26.15
N VAL A 240 18.17 -5.26 -25.79
CA VAL A 240 18.33 -4.70 -24.44
C VAL A 240 17.33 -5.36 -23.49
N ARG A 241 17.82 -5.74 -22.30
CA ARG A 241 17.02 -6.41 -21.28
C ARG A 241 15.91 -5.48 -20.77
N LEU A 242 14.68 -5.96 -20.78
CA LEU A 242 13.51 -5.28 -20.25
C LEU A 242 13.02 -5.92 -18.93
N PRO A 243 12.23 -5.17 -18.14
CA PRO A 243 11.33 -5.73 -17.14
C PRO A 243 10.70 -7.07 -17.56
N GLY A 244 10.99 -8.13 -16.80
CA GLY A 244 10.48 -9.46 -17.14
C GLY A 244 11.15 -10.14 -18.34
N ASP A 245 12.46 -10.02 -18.51
CA ASP A 245 13.27 -10.95 -19.31
C ASP A 245 13.88 -12.08 -18.46
N SER A 246 13.71 -13.32 -18.92
CA SER A 246 14.32 -14.50 -18.30
C SER A 246 15.84 -14.44 -18.46
N HIS A 247 16.58 -14.82 -17.41
CA HIS A 247 18.06 -14.79 -17.40
C HIS A 247 18.74 -15.67 -18.46
N SER A 248 17.99 -16.52 -19.19
CA SER A 248 18.55 -17.52 -20.11
C SER A 248 18.75 -17.06 -21.56
N GLN A 249 18.46 -15.81 -21.94
CA GLN A 249 18.56 -15.37 -23.35
C GLN A 249 19.97 -14.89 -23.79
N ARG A 250 21.04 -15.31 -23.12
CA ARG A 250 22.40 -15.21 -23.66
C ARG A 250 23.14 -16.53 -23.48
N SER A 251 23.03 -17.38 -24.49
CA SER A 251 24.04 -18.37 -24.89
C SER A 251 23.95 -18.56 -26.40
#